data_AF-A0A645DLG5-F1
#
_entry.id   AF-A0A645DLG5-F1
#
_cell.length_a   1.000
_cell.length_b   1.000
_cell.length_c   1.000
_cell.angle_alpha   90.00
_cell.angle_beta   90.00
_cell.angle_gamma   90.00
#
_symmetry.space_group_name_H-M   'P 1'
#
loop_
_entity.id
_entity.type
_entity.pdbx_description
1 polymer ?
#
loop_
_entity_poly.entity_id
_entity_poly.type
_entity_poly.pdbx_seq_one_letter_code
_entity_poly.pdbx_strand_id
1 'polypeptide(L)'
;MFSLSEPECTEGQLIQRFFDGVERFTPQIVSWNGGGFDLPVLHYRGMLHGVAAPRYWDLGDGDFHDSRDFKWNNYISRYHTRHLDLMDLLALYNGRANAPLDDLAKLFGFPGKLGMDGGKVWEAWQAGQIADIRDYCETDVINTYLVYNRFRRLRGELTAEEEVAEGEFVKAQLARIGAPHWQEFLAAWG
;
A
#
# COMPACT_ATOMS: atom_id res chain seq x y z
N MET A 1 -1.67 -12.03 5.92
CA MET A 1 -2.12 -10.72 5.42
C MET A 1 -3.27 -10.24 6.30
N PHE A 2 -3.33 -8.96 6.65
CA PHE A 2 -4.45 -8.36 7.36
C PHE A 2 -5.11 -7.35 6.43
N SER A 3 -6.43 -7.45 6.26
CA SER A 3 -7.23 -6.52 5.47
C SER A 3 -8.14 -5.74 6.41
N LEU A 4 -8.23 -4.43 6.23
CA LEU A 4 -9.09 -3.58 7.08
C LEU A 4 -10.58 -3.81 6.82
N SER A 5 -10.92 -4.32 5.63
CA SER A 5 -12.31 -4.53 5.24
C SER A 5 -12.91 -5.72 5.99
N GLU A 6 -14.00 -5.50 6.71
CA GLU A 6 -14.88 -6.56 7.20
C GLU A 6 -16.29 -6.24 6.68
N PRO A 7 -17.09 -7.23 6.24
CA PRO A 7 -18.38 -6.99 5.57
C PRO A 7 -19.37 -6.12 6.35
N GLU A 8 -19.22 -6.05 7.68
CA GLU A 8 -20.15 -5.35 8.57
C GLU A 8 -19.70 -3.94 8.96
N CYS A 9 -18.51 -3.50 8.54
CA CYS A 9 -18.02 -2.16 8.85
C CYS A 9 -18.55 -1.11 7.85
N THR A 10 -19.07 -0.01 8.37
CA THR A 10 -19.36 1.18 7.56
C THR A 10 -18.07 1.81 7.03
N GLU A 11 -18.15 2.57 5.94
CA GLU A 11 -17.00 3.27 5.36
C GLU A 11 -16.27 4.16 6.39
N GLY A 12 -17.01 4.94 7.18
CA GLY A 12 -16.43 5.78 8.24
C GLY A 12 -15.64 4.96 9.28
N GLN A 13 -16.15 3.80 9.68
CA GLN A 13 -15.45 2.90 10.61
C GLN A 13 -14.17 2.32 10.00
N LEU A 14 -14.18 1.97 8.71
CA LEU A 14 -13.00 1.46 8.02
C LEU A 14 -11.90 2.52 7.94
N ILE A 15 -12.27 3.75 7.60
CA ILE A 15 -11.34 4.88 7.52
C ILE A 15 -10.81 5.24 8.92
N GLN A 16 -11.66 5.25 9.94
CA GLN A 16 -11.21 5.49 11.32
C GLN A 16 -10.21 4.41 11.77
N ARG A 17 -10.50 3.13 11.52
CA ARG A 17 -9.57 2.02 11.85
C ARG A 17 -8.21 2.17 11.18
N PHE A 18 -8.15 2.68 9.95
CA PHE A 18 -6.88 2.99 9.28
C PHE A 18 -6.08 4.04 10.07
N PHE A 19 -6.70 5.18 10.42
CA PHE A 19 -6.00 6.25 11.14
C PHE A 19 -5.71 5.88 12.60
N ASP A 20 -6.53 5.06 13.25
CA ASP A 20 -6.24 4.49 14.58
C ASP A 20 -4.97 3.63 14.53
N GLY A 21 -4.77 2.87 13.44
CA GLY A 21 -3.55 2.12 13.21
C GLY A 21 -2.33 3.03 13.04
N VAL A 22 -2.47 4.14 12.32
CA VAL A 22 -1.42 5.16 12.20
C VAL A 22 -1.10 5.78 13.55
N GLU A 23 -2.10 6.10 14.36
CA GLU A 23 -1.91 6.66 15.69
C GLU A 23 -1.18 5.69 16.63
N ARG A 24 -1.62 4.43 16.64
CA ARG A 24 -1.08 3.40 17.53
C ARG A 24 0.35 2.99 17.20
N PHE A 25 0.66 2.83 15.92
CA PHE A 25 1.94 2.23 15.49
C PHE A 25 2.90 3.23 14.89
N THR A 26 2.41 4.41 14.47
CA THR A 26 3.17 5.41 13.70
C THR A 26 4.05 4.75 12.60
N PRO A 27 3.46 3.93 11.72
CA PRO A 27 4.23 3.15 10.75
C PRO A 27 4.77 4.04 9.62
N GLN A 28 5.74 3.53 8.86
CA GLN A 28 5.95 4.01 7.50
C GLN A 28 4.83 3.45 6.61
N ILE A 29 4.12 4.33 5.88
CA ILE A 29 3.13 3.93 4.88
C ILE A 29 3.84 3.89 3.54
N VAL A 30 3.92 2.71 2.93
CA VAL A 30 4.49 2.52 1.58
C VAL A 30 3.35 2.27 0.60
N SER A 31 3.36 2.94 -0.54
CA SER A 31 2.29 2.84 -1.55
C SER A 31 2.83 2.95 -2.97
N TRP A 32 2.03 2.55 -3.95
CA TRP A 32 2.22 2.85 -5.37
C TRP A 32 1.14 3.82 -5.84
N ASN A 33 1.48 5.09 -6.07
CA ASN A 33 0.52 6.16 -6.38
C ASN A 33 -0.44 6.53 -5.23
N GLY A 34 -0.08 6.24 -3.98
CA GLY A 34 -0.93 6.54 -2.82
C GLY A 34 -1.10 8.03 -2.55
N GLY A 35 -0.13 8.86 -2.93
CA GLY A 35 -0.24 10.32 -2.81
C GLY A 35 -1.14 10.92 -3.91
N GLY A 36 -1.18 10.28 -5.07
CA GLY A 36 -2.01 10.70 -6.20
C GLY A 36 -3.45 10.20 -6.14
N PHE A 37 -3.75 9.18 -5.34
CA PHE A 37 -5.06 8.54 -5.29
C PHE A 37 -5.54 8.17 -3.88
N ASP A 38 -4.90 7.18 -3.23
CA ASP A 38 -5.43 6.54 -2.01
C ASP A 38 -5.62 7.52 -0.84
N LEU A 39 -4.58 8.29 -0.49
CA LEU A 39 -4.63 9.20 0.65
C LEU A 39 -5.60 10.36 0.42
N PRO A 40 -5.62 11.04 -0.75
CA PRO A 40 -6.66 12.02 -1.05
C PRO A 40 -8.08 11.48 -0.89
N VAL A 41 -8.35 10.25 -1.35
CA VAL A 41 -9.67 9.62 -1.17
C VAL A 41 -9.97 9.44 0.32
N LEU A 42 -9.04 8.88 1.10
CA LEU A 42 -9.21 8.72 2.54
C LEU A 42 -9.42 10.05 3.27
N HIS A 43 -8.77 11.14 2.83
CA HIS A 43 -8.97 12.47 3.41
C HIS A 43 -10.41 12.96 3.22
N TYR A 44 -10.88 12.98 1.97
CA TYR A 44 -12.23 13.49 1.67
C TYR A 44 -13.33 12.62 2.26
N ARG A 45 -13.18 11.29 2.16
CA ARG A 45 -14.15 10.36 2.73
C ARG A 45 -14.09 10.36 4.26
N GLY A 46 -12.91 10.50 4.86
CA GLY A 46 -12.75 10.66 6.30
C GLY A 46 -13.42 11.93 6.82
N MET A 47 -13.22 13.07 6.16
CA MET A 47 -13.90 14.33 6.51
C MET A 47 -15.42 14.22 6.42
N LEU A 48 -15.94 13.55 5.37
CA LEU A 48 -17.38 13.31 5.22
C LEU A 48 -17.97 12.53 6.41
N HIS A 49 -17.21 11.59 6.96
CA HIS A 49 -17.63 10.70 8.05
C HIS A 49 -17.22 11.17 9.45
N GLY A 50 -16.61 12.36 9.58
CA GLY A 50 -16.19 12.90 10.88
C GLY A 50 -15.04 12.14 11.55
N VAL A 51 -14.17 11.52 10.74
CA VAL A 51 -13.00 10.76 11.20
C VAL A 51 -11.96 11.68 11.84
N ALA A 52 -11.35 11.23 12.94
CA ALA A 52 -10.23 11.90 13.60
C ALA A 52 -8.90 11.21 13.25
N ALA A 53 -7.88 12.00 12.89
CA ALA A 53 -6.57 11.50 12.51
C ALA A 53 -5.42 12.42 12.98
N PRO A 54 -5.38 12.82 14.27
CA PRO A 54 -4.46 13.85 14.75
C PRO A 54 -2.99 13.48 14.52
N ARG A 55 -2.62 12.21 14.74
CA ARG A 55 -1.26 11.73 14.52
C ARG A 55 -0.83 11.77 13.05
N TYR A 56 -1.75 11.47 12.14
CA TYR A 56 -1.48 11.49 10.70
C TYR A 56 -1.21 12.92 10.20
N TRP A 57 -1.94 13.90 10.74
CA TRP A 57 -1.85 15.31 10.39
C TRP A 57 -0.83 16.11 11.21
N ASP A 58 -0.06 15.49 12.09
CA ASP A 58 0.99 16.18 12.84
C ASP A 58 2.11 16.64 11.89
N LEU A 59 2.30 17.96 11.79
CA LEU A 59 3.31 18.57 10.93
C LEU A 59 4.52 19.11 11.69
N GLY A 60 4.63 18.82 12.99
CA GLY A 60 5.66 19.40 13.84
C GLY A 60 5.13 20.28 14.97
N ASP A 61 3.85 20.58 14.96
CA ASP A 61 3.16 21.56 15.80
C ASP A 61 2.06 20.95 16.68
N GLY A 62 1.94 19.61 16.69
CA GLY A 62 1.06 18.88 17.59
C GLY A 62 1.56 18.82 19.04
N ASP A 63 0.73 18.20 19.88
CA ASP A 63 0.98 18.04 21.33
C ASP A 63 1.51 16.64 21.70
N PHE A 64 1.92 15.82 20.72
CA PHE A 64 2.56 14.53 20.99
C PHE A 64 4.00 14.76 21.48
N HIS A 65 4.50 13.84 22.32
CA HIS A 65 5.85 13.93 22.88
C HIS A 65 6.95 14.06 21.80
N ASP A 66 6.73 13.46 20.63
CA ASP A 66 7.64 13.45 19.49
C ASP A 66 7.14 14.30 18.31
N SER A 67 6.16 15.19 18.49
CA SER A 67 5.64 16.05 17.42
C SER A 67 6.76 16.81 16.71
N ARG A 68 7.78 17.28 17.43
CA ARG A 68 8.93 17.97 16.82
C ARG A 68 9.66 17.17 15.73
N ASP A 69 9.64 15.84 15.80
CA ASP A 69 10.27 14.97 14.79
C ASP A 69 9.45 14.96 13.48
N PHE A 70 8.13 15.18 13.56
CA PHE A 70 7.24 15.24 12.41
C PHE A 70 7.48 16.47 11.52
N LYS A 71 8.13 17.51 12.06
CA LYS A 71 8.61 18.64 11.24
C LYS A 71 9.53 18.19 10.11
N TRP A 72 10.34 17.15 10.35
CA TRP A 72 11.35 16.67 9.41
C TRP A 72 10.96 15.37 8.71
N ASN A 73 9.93 14.68 9.23
CA ASN A 73 9.41 13.46 8.62
C ASN A 73 7.95 13.23 9.06
N ASN A 74 6.98 13.60 8.22
CA ASN A 74 5.52 13.46 8.43
C ASN A 74 4.86 12.78 7.24
N TYR A 75 3.55 12.49 7.34
CA TYR A 75 2.80 11.78 6.31
C TYR A 75 2.32 12.65 5.13
N ILE A 76 2.40 13.98 5.23
CA ILE A 76 1.80 14.91 4.25
C ILE A 76 2.83 15.46 3.28
N SER A 77 4.04 15.71 3.77
CA SER A 77 5.11 16.31 2.99
C SER A 77 5.63 15.31 1.96
N ARG A 78 5.45 15.62 0.67
CA ARG A 78 5.80 14.79 -0.49
C ARG A 78 7.23 14.23 -0.48
N TYR A 79 8.18 14.97 0.10
CA TYR A 79 9.60 14.61 0.12
C TYR A 79 10.04 13.89 1.40
N HIS A 80 9.12 13.68 2.33
CA HIS A 80 9.36 12.88 3.53
C HIS A 80 9.07 11.41 3.22
N THR A 81 9.52 10.51 4.10
CA THR A 81 9.42 9.07 3.85
C THR A 81 8.45 8.37 4.77
N ARG A 82 7.85 9.06 5.75
CA ARG A 82 6.83 8.46 6.62
C ARG A 82 5.60 8.02 5.82
N HIS A 83 5.24 8.77 4.79
CA HIS A 83 4.55 8.23 3.60
C HIS A 83 5.57 8.17 2.46
N LEU A 84 5.79 6.96 1.93
CA LEU A 84 6.67 6.70 0.80
C LEU A 84 5.80 6.27 -0.39
N ASP A 85 5.51 7.21 -1.28
CA ASP A 85 4.97 6.88 -2.61
C ASP A 85 6.11 6.46 -3.54
N LEU A 86 6.23 5.15 -3.78
CA LEU A 86 7.32 4.58 -4.58
C LEU A 86 7.27 5.03 -6.02
N MET A 87 6.07 5.14 -6.60
CA MET A 87 5.93 5.57 -7.99
C MET A 87 6.45 6.99 -8.15
N ASP A 88 6.01 7.89 -7.26
CA ASP A 88 6.38 9.31 -7.31
C ASP A 88 7.87 9.52 -7.03
N LEU A 89 8.44 8.81 -6.05
CA LEU A 89 9.86 8.89 -5.74
C LEU A 89 10.74 8.34 -6.88
N LEU A 90 10.42 7.16 -7.42
CA LEU A 90 11.20 6.55 -8.51
C LEU A 90 11.12 7.37 -9.80
N ALA A 91 9.99 8.04 -10.04
CA ALA A 91 9.82 8.98 -11.14
C ALA A 91 10.49 10.35 -10.89
N LEU A 92 11.21 10.51 -9.77
CA LEU A 92 11.80 11.79 -9.34
C LEU A 92 10.78 12.93 -9.36
N TYR A 93 9.56 12.64 -8.91
CA TYR A 93 8.46 13.59 -8.82
C TYR A 93 7.96 14.12 -10.16
N ASN A 94 8.38 13.52 -11.28
CA ASN A 94 7.98 13.86 -12.63
C ASN A 94 6.96 12.84 -13.15
N GLY A 95 5.69 13.24 -13.19
CA GLY A 95 4.60 12.34 -13.60
C GLY A 95 4.74 11.76 -15.02
N ARG A 96 5.58 12.34 -15.89
CA ARG A 96 5.87 11.76 -17.23
C ARG A 96 6.76 10.51 -17.17
N ALA A 97 7.44 10.29 -16.05
CA ALA A 97 8.30 9.14 -15.81
C ALA A 97 7.60 8.06 -14.95
N ASN A 98 6.31 8.23 -14.63
CA ASN A 98 5.54 7.22 -13.91
C ASN A 98 5.44 5.93 -14.73
N ALA A 99 5.49 4.80 -14.03
CA ALA A 99 5.27 3.47 -14.60
C ALA A 99 4.08 2.78 -13.90
N PRO A 100 3.34 1.90 -14.60
CA PRO A 100 2.37 1.02 -13.95
C PRO A 100 3.08 0.03 -13.01
N LEU A 101 2.46 -0.27 -11.86
CA LEU A 101 2.97 -1.27 -10.91
C LEU A 101 3.14 -2.64 -11.57
N ASP A 102 2.16 -3.03 -12.40
CA ASP A 102 2.15 -4.31 -13.10
C ASP A 102 3.38 -4.50 -13.99
N ASP A 103 3.69 -3.50 -14.82
CA ASP A 103 4.83 -3.51 -15.72
C ASP A 103 6.14 -3.61 -14.95
N LEU A 104 6.28 -2.84 -13.87
CA LEU A 104 7.49 -2.84 -13.05
C LEU A 104 7.67 -4.15 -12.28
N ALA A 105 6.59 -4.70 -11.72
CA ALA A 105 6.60 -5.97 -11.03
C ALA A 105 7.05 -7.10 -11.96
N LYS A 106 6.45 -7.18 -13.16
CA LYS A 106 6.81 -8.16 -14.19
C LYS A 106 8.25 -7.99 -14.68
N LEU A 107 8.72 -6.74 -14.84
CA LEU A 107 10.12 -6.46 -15.20
C LEU A 107 11.10 -7.04 -14.17
N PHE A 108 10.74 -7.05 -12.89
CA PHE A 108 11.55 -7.63 -11.81
C PHE A 108 11.36 -9.14 -11.61
N GLY A 109 10.53 -9.80 -12.43
CA GLY A 109 10.21 -11.21 -12.32
C GLY A 109 9.20 -11.55 -11.22
N PHE A 110 8.45 -10.55 -10.73
CA PHE A 110 7.32 -10.77 -9.83
C PHE A 110 6.03 -10.99 -10.63
N PRO A 111 4.96 -11.55 -10.02
CA PRO A 111 3.75 -11.93 -10.75
C PRO A 111 3.05 -10.79 -11.49
N GLY A 112 3.06 -9.58 -10.90
CA GLY A 112 2.22 -8.49 -11.37
C GLY A 112 0.74 -8.76 -11.09
N LYS A 113 -0.14 -8.09 -11.83
CA LYS A 113 -1.60 -8.20 -11.72
C LYS A 113 -2.07 -9.53 -12.30
N LEU A 114 -2.97 -10.18 -11.57
CA LEU A 114 -3.63 -11.41 -12.00
C LEU A 114 -5.13 -11.15 -12.11
N GLY A 115 -5.68 -11.38 -13.31
CA GLY A 115 -7.11 -11.21 -13.58
C GLY A 115 -7.56 -9.76 -13.80
N MET A 116 -7.80 -9.02 -12.70
CA MET A 116 -8.52 -7.74 -12.72
C MET A 116 -7.62 -6.53 -13.04
N ASP A 117 -8.16 -5.59 -13.81
CA ASP A 117 -7.59 -4.25 -14.06
C ASP A 117 -8.38 -3.23 -13.22
N GLY A 118 -7.71 -2.21 -12.68
CA GLY A 118 -8.32 -1.13 -11.92
C GLY A 118 -9.45 -0.42 -12.68
N GLY A 119 -9.38 -0.38 -14.01
CA GLY A 119 -10.46 0.13 -14.86
C GLY A 119 -11.80 -0.62 -14.74
N LYS A 120 -11.78 -1.86 -14.25
CA LYS A 120 -12.95 -2.74 -14.13
C LYS A 120 -13.55 -2.76 -12.72
N VAL A 121 -12.93 -2.09 -11.74
CA VAL A 121 -13.37 -2.11 -10.34
C VAL A 121 -14.81 -1.61 -10.20
N TRP A 122 -15.17 -0.54 -10.93
CA TRP A 122 -16.53 0.00 -10.88
C TRP A 122 -17.57 -0.98 -11.44
N GLU A 123 -17.29 -1.60 -12.58
CA GLU A 123 -18.18 -2.59 -13.20
C GLU A 123 -18.35 -3.82 -12.29
N ALA A 124 -17.25 -4.32 -11.74
CA ALA A 124 -17.24 -5.43 -10.78
C ALA A 124 -18.05 -5.09 -9.51
N TRP A 125 -17.93 -3.86 -9.02
CA TRP A 125 -18.70 -3.39 -7.86
C TRP A 125 -20.21 -3.39 -8.15
N GLN A 126 -20.60 -2.84 -9.30
CA GLN A 126 -22.01 -2.85 -9.74
C GLN A 126 -22.55 -4.26 -9.95
N ALA A 127 -21.70 -5.20 -10.35
CA ALA A 127 -22.03 -6.62 -10.48
C ALA A 127 -22.02 -7.39 -9.14
N GLY A 128 -21.71 -6.75 -8.02
CA GLY A 128 -21.64 -7.39 -6.70
C GLY A 128 -20.40 -8.28 -6.49
N GLN A 129 -19.39 -8.16 -7.34
CA GLN A 129 -18.15 -8.95 -7.31
C GLN A 129 -17.13 -8.39 -6.30
N ILE A 130 -17.59 -8.18 -5.06
CA ILE A 130 -16.76 -7.57 -4.02
C ILE A 130 -15.56 -8.45 -3.66
N ALA A 131 -15.72 -9.77 -3.68
CA ALA A 131 -14.63 -10.71 -3.42
C ALA A 131 -13.49 -10.54 -4.44
N ASP A 132 -13.79 -10.47 -5.73
CA ASP A 132 -12.80 -10.30 -6.80
C ASP A 132 -12.03 -8.97 -6.66
N ILE A 133 -12.72 -7.89 -6.25
CA ILE A 133 -12.08 -6.60 -5.97
C ILE A 133 -11.10 -6.71 -4.79
N ARG A 134 -11.48 -7.45 -3.74
CA ARG A 134 -10.61 -7.64 -2.57
C ARG A 134 -9.38 -8.44 -2.94
N ASP A 135 -9.56 -9.57 -3.63
CA ASP A 135 -8.47 -10.41 -4.12
C ASP A 135 -7.49 -9.60 -4.98
N TYR A 136 -8.03 -8.76 -5.88
CA TYR A 136 -7.24 -7.82 -6.68
C TYR A 136 -6.42 -6.84 -5.81
N CYS A 137 -7.07 -6.13 -4.88
CA CYS A 137 -6.40 -5.20 -3.99
C CYS A 137 -5.30 -5.89 -3.15
N GLU A 138 -5.56 -7.12 -2.72
CA GLU A 138 -4.59 -7.89 -1.94
C GLU A 138 -3.33 -8.20 -2.78
N THR A 139 -3.48 -8.63 -4.03
CA THR A 139 -2.34 -8.89 -4.93
C THR A 139 -1.53 -7.62 -5.25
N ASP A 140 -2.18 -6.46 -5.41
CA ASP A 140 -1.50 -5.17 -5.63
C ASP A 140 -0.65 -4.77 -4.40
N VAL A 141 -1.12 -5.03 -3.18
CA VAL A 141 -0.36 -4.80 -1.95
C VAL A 141 0.89 -5.68 -1.91
N ILE A 142 0.77 -6.97 -2.27
CA ILE A 142 1.93 -7.87 -2.31
C ILE A 142 2.93 -7.43 -3.39
N ASN A 143 2.49 -7.10 -4.60
CA ASN A 143 3.38 -6.57 -5.64
C ASN A 143 4.10 -5.29 -5.19
N THR A 144 3.39 -4.38 -4.51
CA THR A 144 3.98 -3.17 -3.94
C THR A 144 5.08 -3.50 -2.93
N TYR A 145 4.87 -4.49 -2.04
CA TYR A 145 5.88 -4.95 -1.08
C TYR A 145 7.12 -5.53 -1.76
N LEU A 146 6.96 -6.29 -2.85
CA LEU A 146 8.09 -6.89 -3.57
C LEU A 146 8.92 -5.84 -4.31
N VAL A 147 8.24 -4.90 -4.97
CA VAL A 147 8.89 -3.73 -5.59
C VAL A 147 9.59 -2.89 -4.53
N TYR A 148 8.99 -2.72 -3.35
CA TYR A 148 9.61 -2.03 -2.23
C TYR A 148 10.90 -2.73 -1.77
N ASN A 149 10.92 -4.06 -1.64
CA ASN A 149 12.14 -4.80 -1.29
C ASN A 149 13.22 -4.66 -2.37
N ARG A 150 12.86 -4.67 -3.66
CA ARG A 150 13.79 -4.35 -4.75
C ARG A 150 14.38 -2.95 -4.62
N PHE A 151 13.56 -1.97 -4.25
CA PHE A 151 14.00 -0.60 -4.00
C PHE A 151 14.92 -0.50 -2.76
N ARG A 152 14.60 -1.21 -1.68
CA ARG A 152 15.47 -1.31 -0.49
C ARG A 152 16.84 -1.90 -0.83
N ARG A 153 16.88 -2.94 -1.68
CA ARG A 153 18.15 -3.47 -2.20
C ARG A 153 18.90 -2.44 -3.03
N LEU A 154 18.23 -1.70 -3.92
CA LEU A 154 18.86 -0.62 -4.69
C LEU A 154 19.52 0.43 -3.77
N ARG A 155 18.93 0.67 -2.60
CA ARG A 155 19.45 1.59 -1.57
C ARG A 155 20.50 0.99 -0.64
N GLY A 156 20.81 -0.30 -0.76
CA GLY A 156 21.71 -1.01 0.14
C GLY A 156 21.13 -1.29 1.53
N GLU A 157 19.81 -1.18 1.70
CA GLU A 157 19.11 -1.55 2.95
C GLU A 157 18.85 -3.06 3.06
N LEU A 158 18.92 -3.76 1.91
CA LEU A 158 18.90 -5.21 1.82
C LEU A 158 20.06 -5.68 0.94
N THR A 159 20.68 -6.81 1.29
CA THR A 159 21.51 -7.55 0.36
C THR A 159 20.66 -8.31 -0.67
N ALA A 160 21.31 -8.90 -1.68
CA ALA A 160 20.61 -9.75 -2.64
C ALA A 160 20.03 -11.00 -1.96
N GLU A 161 20.76 -11.57 -1.00
CA GLU A 161 20.34 -12.74 -0.22
C GLU A 161 19.14 -12.42 0.68
N GLU A 162 19.14 -11.25 1.33
CA GLU A 162 18.03 -10.80 2.17
C GLU A 162 16.77 -10.53 1.35
N GLU A 163 16.90 -9.92 0.16
CA GLU A 163 15.77 -9.73 -0.77
C GLU A 163 15.15 -11.07 -1.18
N VAL A 164 15.99 -12.07 -1.51
CA VAL A 164 15.50 -13.42 -1.86
C VAL A 164 14.81 -14.07 -0.65
N ALA A 165 15.39 -13.96 0.54
CA ALA A 165 14.79 -14.50 1.77
C ALA A 165 13.42 -13.88 2.08
N GLU A 166 13.25 -12.57 1.86
CA GLU A 166 11.94 -11.90 1.96
C GLU A 166 10.92 -12.45 0.95
N GLY A 167 11.34 -12.68 -0.30
CA GLY A 167 10.50 -13.30 -1.32
C GLY A 167 10.02 -14.70 -0.93
N GLU A 168 10.93 -15.54 -0.45
CA GLU A 168 10.60 -16.89 0.02
C GLU A 168 9.69 -16.88 1.26
N PHE A 169 9.92 -15.94 2.19
CA PHE A 169 9.04 -15.74 3.33
C PHE A 169 7.61 -15.40 2.90
N VAL A 170 7.45 -14.47 1.95
CA VAL A 170 6.14 -14.12 1.40
C VAL A 170 5.50 -15.33 0.73
N LYS A 171 6.23 -16.05 -0.14
CA LYS A 171 5.73 -17.26 -0.81
C LYS A 171 5.18 -18.26 0.21
N ALA A 172 5.93 -18.53 1.28
CA ALA A 172 5.51 -19.43 2.36
C ALA A 172 4.25 -18.95 3.11
N GLN A 173 4.14 -17.64 3.40
CA GLN A 173 2.95 -17.10 4.06
C GLN A 173 1.71 -17.18 3.18
N LEU A 174 1.81 -16.85 1.89
CA LEU A 174 0.69 -16.91 0.95
C LEU A 174 0.21 -18.36 0.75
N ALA A 175 1.15 -19.31 0.64
CA ALA A 175 0.83 -20.73 0.53
C ALA A 175 0.05 -21.24 1.76
N ARG A 176 0.38 -20.73 2.95
CA ARG A 176 -0.33 -21.07 4.19
C ARG A 176 -1.75 -20.51 4.26
N ILE A 177 -2.02 -19.34 3.64
CA ILE A 177 -3.37 -18.78 3.54
C ILE A 177 -4.23 -19.66 2.62
N GLY A 178 -3.67 -20.09 1.48
CA GLY A 178 -4.26 -21.12 0.62
C GLY A 178 -5.50 -20.68 -0.17
N ALA A 179 -5.83 -19.39 -0.22
CA ALA A 179 -6.93 -18.88 -1.04
C ALA A 179 -6.64 -19.04 -2.55
N PRO A 180 -7.67 -19.19 -3.41
CA PRO A 180 -7.48 -19.44 -4.84
C PRO A 180 -6.59 -18.43 -5.56
N HIS A 181 -6.82 -17.12 -5.36
CA HIS A 181 -5.99 -16.08 -5.97
C HIS A 181 -4.52 -16.14 -5.52
N TRP A 182 -4.23 -16.63 -4.31
CA TRP A 182 -2.84 -16.83 -3.86
C TRP A 182 -2.18 -18.02 -4.53
N GLN A 183 -2.93 -19.07 -4.85
CA GLN A 183 -2.38 -20.21 -5.61
C GLN A 183 -2.02 -19.78 -7.03
N GLU A 184 -2.88 -18.98 -7.67
CA GLU A 184 -2.60 -18.37 -8.98
C GLU A 184 -1.39 -17.43 -8.90
N PHE A 185 -1.31 -16.62 -7.84
CA PHE A 185 -0.18 -15.72 -7.60
C PHE A 185 1.14 -16.44 -7.46
N LEU A 186 1.18 -17.52 -6.67
CA LEU A 186 2.38 -18.34 -6.50
C LEU A 186 2.75 -19.08 -7.78
N ALA A 187 1.78 -19.57 -8.55
CA ALA A 187 2.03 -20.24 -9.83
C ALA A 187 2.62 -19.29 -10.88
N ALA A 188 2.25 -18.00 -10.84
CA ALA A 188 2.84 -16.97 -11.69
C ALA A 188 4.24 -16.52 -11.22
N TRP A 189 4.64 -16.83 -9.98
CA TRP A 189 5.86 -16.31 -9.34
C TRP A 189 7.11 -17.20 -9.47
N GLY A 190 7.20 -18.03 -10.52
CA GLY A 190 8.38 -18.87 -10.78
C GLY A 190 8.73 -19.79 -9.62
#